data_AF-A0A8S8XRF2-F1
#
_entry.id   AF-A0A8S8XRF2-F1
#
_cell.length_a   1.000
_cell.length_b   1.000
_cell.length_c   1.000
_cell.angle_alpha   90.00
_cell.angle_beta   90.00
_cell.angle_gamma   90.00
#
_symmetry.space_group_name_H-M   'P 1'
#
loop_
_entity.id
_entity.type
_entity.pdbx_description
1 polymer ?
#
loop_
_entity_poly.entity_id
_entity_poly.type
_entity_poly.pdbx_seq_one_letter_code
_entity_poly.pdbx_strand_id
1 'polypeptide(L)' 'MGAASEIKNSILFKGAKAPHHNYVGDSIIGKECNLGSGTKIANLRLDKKRLLLLTEGTY' A
#
# COMPACT_ATOMS: atom_id res chain seq x y z
N MET A 1 -8.25 -5.95 -6.09
CA MET A 1 -8.40 -4.58 -6.63
C MET A 1 -9.85 -4.38 -7.04
N GLY A 2 -10.37 -3.16 -6.94
CA GLY A 2 -11.65 -2.81 -7.55
C GLY A 2 -11.58 -1.48 -8.31
N ALA A 3 -12.72 -0.82 -8.48
CA ALA A 3 -12.87 0.32 -9.39
C ALA A 3 -11.96 1.50 -9.03
N ALA A 4 -11.27 2.03 -10.04
CA ALA A 4 -10.37 3.20 -9.93
C ALA A 4 -9.30 3.07 -8.83
N SER A 5 -8.93 1.84 -8.47
CA SER A 5 -7.79 1.56 -7.62
C SER A 5 -6.56 1.23 -8.47
N GLU A 6 -5.38 1.69 -8.08
CA GLU A 6 -4.12 1.39 -8.74
C GLU A 6 -3.16 0.72 -7.75
N ILE A 7 -2.47 -0.33 -8.21
CA ILE A 7 -1.44 -1.03 -7.46
C ILE A 7 -0.18 -1.04 -8.34
N LYS A 8 0.91 -0.46 -7.85
CA LYS A 8 2.20 -0.41 -8.56
C LYS A 8 3.33 -0.84 -7.63
N ASN A 9 4.19 -1.75 -8.11
CA ASN A 9 5.35 -2.27 -7.39
C ASN A 9 5.06 -2.65 -5.93
N SER A 10 3.94 -3.34 -5.71
CA SER A 10 3.44 -3.63 -4.35
C SER A 10 3.01 -5.08 -4.22
N ILE A 11 3.10 -5.60 -2.99
CA ILE A 11 2.62 -6.94 -2.62
C ILE A 11 1.39 -6.78 -1.74
N LEU A 12 0.30 -7.45 -2.12
CA LEU A 12 -0.90 -7.59 -1.31
C LEU A 12 -1.00 -9.05 -0.88
N PHE A 13 -0.86 -9.32 0.42
CA PHE A 13 -0.97 -10.68 0.95
C PHE A 13 -2.41 -11.20 0.86
N LYS A 14 -2.58 -12.51 1.09
CA LYS A 14 -3.87 -13.22 0.95
C LYS A 14 -5.00 -12.46 1.66
N GLY A 15 -6.09 -12.23 0.94
CA GLY A 15 -7.28 -11.59 1.46
C GLY A 15 -7.21 -10.07 1.57
N ALA A 16 -6.09 -9.43 1.22
CA ALA A 16 -5.98 -7.97 1.22
C ALA A 16 -6.85 -7.33 0.13
N LYS A 17 -7.50 -6.22 0.45
CA LYS A 17 -8.49 -5.53 -0.41
C LYS A 17 -8.14 -4.06 -0.58
N ALA A 18 -8.22 -3.60 -1.83
CA ALA A 18 -8.14 -2.19 -2.25
C ALA A 18 -9.27 -1.93 -3.25
N PRO A 19 -10.53 -1.85 -2.77
CA PRO A 19 -11.71 -2.02 -3.61
C PRO A 19 -12.12 -0.74 -4.36
N HIS A 20 -11.86 0.46 -3.83
CA HIS A 20 -12.44 1.69 -4.38
C HIS A 20 -11.47 2.88 -4.28
N HIS A 21 -11.09 3.45 -5.43
CA HIS A 21 -10.35 4.71 -5.52
C HIS A 21 -9.00 4.73 -4.75
N ASN A 22 -8.35 3.56 -4.63
CA ASN A 22 -7.11 3.43 -3.86
C ASN A 22 -5.86 3.68 -4.70
N TYR A 23 -4.79 4.15 -4.06
CA TYR A 23 -3.45 4.12 -4.66
C TYR A 23 -2.49 3.39 -3.72
N VAL A 24 -1.86 2.31 -4.20
CA VAL A 24 -0.93 1.46 -3.46
C VAL A 24 0.38 1.36 -4.26
N GLY A 25 1.34 2.23 -3.93
CA GLY A 25 2.66 2.30 -4.57
C GLY A 25 3.77 1.83 -3.63
N ASP A 26 4.69 1.01 -4.14
CA ASP A 26 5.95 0.62 -3.46
C ASP A 26 5.73 0.11 -2.02
N SER A 27 4.71 -0.74 -1.83
CA SER A 27 4.16 -1.11 -0.52
C SER A 27 4.01 -2.63 -0.31
N ILE A 28 3.93 -3.05 0.96
CA ILE A 28 3.54 -4.39 1.38
C ILE A 28 2.28 -4.27 2.25
N ILE A 29 1.17 -4.87 1.82
CA ILE A 29 -0.11 -4.88 2.53
C ILE A 29 -0.31 -6.25 3.17
N GLY A 30 -0.53 -6.26 4.50
CA GLY A 30 -0.73 -7.45 5.31
C GLY A 30 -1.92 -8.33 4.88
N LYS A 31 -1.95 -9.57 5.39
CA LYS A 31 -3.06 -10.50 5.13
C LYS A 31 -4.37 -9.91 5.65
N GLU A 32 -5.45 -10.14 4.89
CA GLU A 32 -6.83 -9.76 5.27
C GLU A 32 -7.06 -8.26 5.57
N CYS A 33 -6.09 -7.38 5.26
CA CYS A 33 -6.27 -5.94 5.38
C CYS A 33 -7.31 -5.42 4.38
N ASN A 34 -8.14 -4.47 4.79
CA ASN A 34 -9.10 -3.82 3.90
C ASN A 34 -8.82 -2.32 3.85
N LEU A 35 -8.34 -1.82 2.70
CA LEU A 35 -8.16 -0.40 2.48
C LEU A 35 -9.52 0.24 2.21
N GLY A 36 -9.89 1.24 3.02
CA GLY A 36 -11.13 2.00 2.83
C GLY A 36 -11.14 2.74 1.49
N SER A 37 -12.33 3.18 1.05
CA SER A 37 -12.46 3.94 -0.19
C SER A 37 -11.57 5.19 -0.18
N GLY A 38 -10.81 5.42 -1.23
CA GLY A 38 -9.98 6.63 -1.37
C GLY A 38 -8.64 6.61 -0.62
N THR A 39 -8.28 5.52 0.08
CA THR A 39 -6.96 5.41 0.74
C THR A 39 -5.82 5.49 -0.27
N LYS A 40 -4.86 6.38 -0.03
CA LYS A 40 -3.68 6.62 -0.89
C LYS A 40 -2.41 6.50 -0.06
N ILE A 41 -1.48 5.66 -0.50
CA ILE A 41 -0.17 5.50 0.13
C ILE A 41 0.85 6.37 -0.61
N ALA A 42 1.43 7.34 0.09
CA ALA A 42 2.50 8.17 -0.46
C ALA A 42 3.81 7.37 -0.52
N ASN A 43 4.43 7.34 -1.70
CA ASN A 43 5.68 6.60 -1.98
C ASN A 43 6.85 7.53 -2.38
N LEU A 44 6.67 8.85 -2.34
CA LEU A 44 7.70 9.83 -2.62
C LEU A 44 7.68 10.94 -1.57
N ARG A 45 8.84 11.23 -0.98
CA ARG A 45 9.01 12.37 -0.08
C ARG A 45 9.10 13.66 -0.88
N LEU A 46 8.62 14.77 -0.32
CA LEU A 46 8.71 16.09 -0.95
C LEU A 46 10.16 16.52 -1.18
N ASP A 47 11.07 16.17 -0.27
CA ASP A 47 12.51 16.42 -0.39
C ASP A 47 13.25 15.43 -1.31
N LYS A 48 12.52 14.47 -1.89
CA LYS A 48 13.02 13.39 -2.76
C LYS A 48 14.15 12.55 -2.15
N LYS A 49 14.37 12.62 -0.83
CA LYS A 49 15.37 11.79 -0.15
C LYS A 49 14.88 10.34 -0.06
N ARG A 50 15.82 9.42 0.12
CA ARG A 50 15.53 7.99 0.31
C ARG A 50 14.62 7.80 1.54
N LEU A 51 13.57 6.98 1.38
CA LEU A 51 12.75 6.48 2.47
C LEU A 51 13.47 5.30 3.13
N LEU A 52 13.59 5.32 4.46
CA LEU A 52 14.07 4.19 5.26
C LEU A 52 12.86 3.54 5.91
N LEU A 53 12.69 2.23 5.66
CA LEU A 53 11.66 1.44 6.31
C LEU A 53 12.22 0.93 7.64
N LEU A 54 11.63 1.36 8.75
CA LEU A 54 11.90 0.80 10.07
C LEU A 54 10.86 -0.29 10.33
N THR A 55 11.31 -1.51 10.60
CA THR A 55 10.44 -2.64 10.89
C THR A 55 10.89 -3.32 12.17
N GLU A 56 9.94 -3.53 13.07
CA GLU A 56 10.12 -4.46 14.19
C GLU A 56 9.55 -5.80 13.74
N GLY A 57 10.44 -6.74 13.44
CA GLY A 57 10.05 -8.06 12.97
C GLY A 57 9.53 -8.92 14.12
N THR A 58 8.30 -9.41 14.01
CA THR A 58 7.80 -10.56 14.78
C THR A 58 7.56 -11.70 13.79
N TYR A 59 8.24 -12.83 14.01
CA TYR A 59 8.15 -14.04 13.17
C TYR A 59 6.89 -14.84 13.49
#